data_AF-A0A7C2K8U6-F1
#
_entry.id   AF-A0A7C2K8U6-F1
#
_cell.length_a   1.000
_cell.length_b   1.000
_cell.length_c   1.000
_cell.angle_alpha   90.00
_cell.angle_beta   90.00
_cell.angle_gamma   90.00
#
_symmetry.space_group_name_H-M   'P 1'
#
loop_
_entity.id
_entity.type
_entity.pdbx_description
1 polymer ?
#
loop_
_entity_poly.entity_id
_entity_poly.type
_entity_poly.pdbx_seq_one_letter_code
_entity_poly.pdbx_strand_id
1 'polypeptide(L)'
;MTDLDPSALLAVVIGLAIRFGVPVLLTALVAWGLRRLDRHWQEQAEHRRPAPLALGAASAEVRCWELKDCPPEKRQTCPAFARPPVPCWQVFREQTGLLPTSCLGCDVFLSAPIRG
;
A
#
# COMPACT_ATOMS: atom_id res chain seq x y z
N MET A 1 48.62 15.62 41.83
CA MET A 1 47.29 16.23 41.63
C MET A 1 47.32 16.85 40.26
N THR A 2 46.47 16.40 39.35
CA THR A 2 46.49 16.78 37.93
C THR A 2 45.99 18.21 37.75
N ASP A 3 46.89 19.13 37.39
CA ASP A 3 46.53 20.38 36.73
C ASP A 3 46.00 20.02 35.33
N LEU A 4 44.67 19.99 35.19
CA LEU A 4 44.03 19.81 33.90
C LEU A 4 44.03 21.17 33.19
N ASP A 5 44.89 21.32 32.17
CA ASP A 5 44.91 22.50 31.32
C ASP A 5 43.52 22.74 30.68
N PRO A 6 42.89 23.91 30.92
CA PRO A 6 41.52 24.17 30.49
C PRO A 6 41.38 24.15 28.95
N SER A 7 42.45 24.50 28.23
CA SER A 7 42.53 24.43 26.77
C SER A 7 42.52 23.00 26.24
N ALA A 8 43.21 22.08 26.91
CA ALA A 8 43.23 20.66 26.55
C ALA A 8 41.86 20.02 26.76
N LEU A 9 41.19 20.33 27.88
CA LEU A 9 39.85 19.84 28.18
C LEU A 9 38.83 20.35 27.15
N LEU A 10 38.93 21.62 26.75
CA LEU A 10 38.08 22.22 25.73
C LEU A 10 38.26 21.56 24.35
N ALA A 11 39.51 21.27 23.95
CA ALA A 11 39.80 20.58 22.69
C ALA A 11 39.19 19.16 22.65
N VAL A 12 39.28 18.41 23.76
CA VAL A 12 38.69 17.06 23.86
C VAL A 12 37.17 17.11 23.78
N VAL A 13 36.54 18.04 24.50
CA VAL A 13 35.07 18.21 24.49
C VAL A 13 34.58 18.60 23.10
N ILE A 14 35.25 19.54 22.43
CA ILE A 14 34.90 19.95 21.07
C ILE A 14 35.08 18.80 20.09
N GLY A 15 36.19 18.06 20.16
CA GLY A 15 36.41 16.89 19.30
C GLY A 15 35.33 15.81 19.48
N LEU A 16 34.89 15.59 20.72
CA LEU A 16 33.81 14.66 21.05
C LEU A 16 32.46 15.18 20.54
N ALA A 17 32.15 16.46 20.79
CA ALA A 17 30.91 17.09 20.36
C ALA A 17 30.80 17.13 18.82
N ILE A 18 31.90 17.34 18.10
CA ILE A 18 31.89 17.29 16.63
C ILE A 18 31.65 15.86 16.16
N ARG A 19 32.35 14.86 16.71
CA ARG A 19 32.22 13.46 16.26
C ARG A 19 30.86 12.85 16.56
N PHE A 20 30.20 13.23 17.65
CA PHE A 20 28.90 12.66 18.02
C PHE A 20 27.74 13.60 17.72
N GLY A 21 27.90 14.89 17.97
CA GLY A 21 26.87 15.89 17.74
C GLY A 21 26.59 16.12 16.25
N VAL A 22 27.62 16.17 15.39
CA VAL A 22 27.39 16.38 13.94
C VAL A 22 26.62 15.20 13.32
N PRO A 23 26.98 13.91 13.53
CA PRO A 23 26.20 12.81 12.98
C PRO A 23 24.77 12.73 13.51
N VAL A 24 24.56 12.98 14.81
CA VAL A 24 23.21 12.99 15.40
C VAL A 24 22.37 14.13 14.84
N LEU A 25 22.95 15.32 14.69
CA LEU A 25 22.24 16.47 14.14
C LEU A 25 21.89 16.25 12.67
N LEU A 26 22.83 15.72 11.87
CA LEU A 26 22.58 15.41 10.46
C LEU A 26 21.46 14.38 10.29
N THR A 27 21.50 13.28 11.07
CA THR A 27 20.45 12.26 11.00
C THR A 27 19.09 12.81 11.46
N ALA A 28 19.06 13.64 12.50
CA ALA A 28 17.84 14.31 12.95
C ALA A 28 17.26 15.25 11.88
N LEU A 29 18.11 16.01 11.18
CA LEU A 29 17.70 16.90 10.08
C LEU A 29 17.12 16.12 8.90
N VAL A 30 17.77 15.03 8.49
CA VAL A 30 17.27 14.14 7.43
C VAL A 30 15.93 13.53 7.82
N ALA A 31 15.82 12.98 9.04
CA ALA A 31 14.57 12.41 9.54
C ALA A 31 13.44 13.44 9.60
N TRP A 32 13.75 14.68 10.00
CA TRP A 32 12.79 15.77 10.00
C TRP A 32 12.33 16.14 8.58
N GLY A 33 13.27 16.23 7.63
CA GLY A 33 12.96 16.50 6.22
C GLY A 33 12.06 15.43 5.60
N LEU A 34 12.37 14.16 5.82
CA LEU A 34 11.56 13.04 5.33
C LEU A 34 10.15 13.06 5.93
N ARG A 35 10.02 13.28 7.25
CA ARG A 35 8.70 13.38 7.91
C ARG A 35 7.87 14.55 7.40
N ARG A 36 8.51 15.67 7.07
CA ARG A 36 7.83 16.84 6.50
C ARG A 36 7.27 16.53 5.10
N LEU A 37 8.05 15.84 4.27
CA LEU A 37 7.61 15.40 2.95
C LEU A 37 6.47 14.37 3.06
N ASP A 38 6.61 13.42 3.98
CA ASP A 38 5.60 12.39 4.21
C ASP A 38 4.25 12.98 4.62
N ARG A 39 4.22 13.97 5.52
CA ARG A 39 2.99 14.68 5.91
C ARG A 39 2.25 15.26 4.70
N HIS A 40 2.98 15.90 3.79
CA HIS A 40 2.39 16.49 2.59
C HIS A 40 1.80 15.43 1.65
N TRP A 41 2.38 14.23 1.60
CA TRP A 41 1.84 13.11 0.82
C TRP A 41 0.67 12.42 1.50
N GLN A 42 0.64 12.35 2.84
CA GLN A 42 -0.49 11.81 3.58
C GLN A 42 -1.75 12.65 3.37
N GLU A 43 -1.63 13.98 3.36
CA GLU A 43 -2.74 14.90 3.06
C GLU A 43 -3.33 14.63 1.66
N GLN A 44 -2.48 14.36 0.67
CA GLN A 44 -2.93 13.97 -0.68
C GLN A 44 -3.51 12.56 -0.72
N ALA A 45 -2.97 11.63 0.08
CA ALA A 45 -3.44 10.25 0.17
C ALA A 45 -4.79 10.14 0.88
N GLU A 46 -5.18 11.09 1.73
CA GLU A 46 -6.55 11.14 2.26
C GLU A 46 -7.57 11.45 1.17
N HIS A 47 -7.22 12.33 0.22
CA HIS A 47 -8.07 12.67 -0.93
C HIS A 47 -8.01 11.60 -2.03
N ARG A 48 -6.87 10.92 -2.15
CA ARG A 48 -6.69 9.71 -2.95
C ARG A 48 -6.78 8.45 -2.09
N ARG A 49 -7.63 8.40 -1.05
CA ARG A 49 -7.96 7.11 -0.44
C ARG A 49 -8.49 6.28 -1.60
N PRO A 50 -7.79 5.24 -2.07
CA PRO A 50 -8.40 4.35 -3.03
C PRO A 50 -9.62 3.84 -2.29
N ALA A 51 -10.80 4.18 -2.78
CA ALA A 51 -12.03 3.59 -2.27
C ALA A 51 -11.74 2.09 -2.13
N PRO A 52 -11.88 1.51 -0.94
CA PRO A 52 -11.58 0.11 -0.75
C PRO A 52 -12.34 -0.63 -1.85
N LEU A 53 -11.59 -1.23 -2.79
CA LEU A 53 -12.12 -2.09 -3.84
C LEU A 53 -12.77 -1.43 -5.08
N ALA A 54 -12.41 -0.21 -5.48
CA ALA A 54 -12.82 0.33 -6.80
C ALA A 54 -12.10 -0.33 -8.01
N LEU A 55 -11.13 -1.22 -7.78
CA LEU A 55 -10.49 -2.03 -8.83
C LEU A 55 -11.39 -3.16 -9.36
N GLY A 56 -12.49 -3.47 -8.68
CA GLY A 56 -13.48 -4.45 -9.15
C GLY A 56 -14.77 -3.84 -9.70
N ALA A 57 -15.21 -2.71 -9.14
CA ALA A 57 -16.50 -2.11 -9.47
C ALA A 57 -16.61 -1.70 -10.96
N ALA A 58 -15.52 -1.24 -11.57
CA ALA A 58 -15.50 -0.88 -12.99
C ALA A 58 -15.61 -2.08 -13.94
N SER A 59 -15.40 -3.31 -13.46
CA SER A 59 -15.64 -4.55 -14.22
C SER A 59 -16.96 -5.24 -13.85
N ALA A 60 -17.77 -4.64 -12.96
CA ALA A 60 -19.07 -5.19 -12.57
C ALA A 60 -20.14 -5.09 -13.68
N GLU A 61 -19.83 -4.40 -14.79
CA GLU A 61 -20.74 -4.29 -15.93
C GLU A 61 -20.89 -5.63 -16.66
N VAL A 62 -19.87 -6.49 -16.67
CA VAL A 62 -19.94 -7.83 -17.29
C VAL A 62 -19.99 -8.91 -16.22
N ARG A 63 -21.18 -9.49 -16.05
CA ARG A 63 -21.41 -10.56 -15.07
C ARG A 63 -20.99 -11.91 -15.64
N CYS A 64 -20.13 -12.62 -14.91
CA CYS A 64 -19.61 -13.92 -15.32
C CYS A 64 -20.71 -14.97 -15.62
N TRP A 65 -21.84 -14.94 -14.91
CA TRP A 65 -22.95 -15.86 -15.15
C TRP A 65 -23.77 -15.55 -16.40
N GLU A 66 -23.73 -14.31 -16.89
CA GLU A 66 -24.34 -13.89 -18.17
C GLU A 66 -23.42 -14.27 -19.34
N LEU A 67 -22.10 -14.17 -19.16
CA LEU A 67 -21.13 -14.57 -20.19
C LEU A 67 -21.00 -16.11 -20.34
N LYS A 68 -21.07 -16.84 -19.22
CA LYS A 68 -20.89 -18.30 -19.19
C LYS A 68 -22.20 -19.09 -19.25
N ASP A 69 -23.33 -18.41 -19.42
CA ASP A 69 -24.68 -19.01 -19.37
C ASP A 69 -24.85 -20.01 -18.22
N CYS A 70 -24.47 -19.59 -17.00
CA CYS A 70 -24.52 -20.49 -15.85
C CYS A 70 -25.98 -20.88 -15.54
N PRO A 71 -26.30 -22.17 -15.32
CA PRO A 71 -27.65 -22.61 -14.97
C PRO A 71 -28.06 -22.11 -13.57
N PRO A 72 -29.37 -21.99 -13.28
CA PRO A 72 -29.88 -21.36 -12.06
C PRO A 72 -29.42 -22.09 -10.79
N GLU A 73 -29.22 -23.40 -10.83
CA GLU A 73 -28.73 -24.18 -9.69
C GLU A 73 -27.31 -23.73 -9.30
N LYS A 74 -26.44 -23.47 -10.27
CA LYS A 74 -25.07 -22.98 -10.02
C LYS A 74 -25.05 -21.52 -9.57
N ARG A 75 -26.02 -20.70 -9.97
CA ARG A 75 -26.12 -19.29 -9.55
C ARG A 75 -26.40 -19.18 -8.05
N GLN A 76 -27.27 -20.02 -7.51
CA GLN A 76 -27.64 -20.00 -6.09
C GLN A 76 -26.46 -20.36 -5.17
N THR A 77 -25.57 -21.23 -5.61
CA THR A 77 -24.37 -21.63 -4.84
C THR A 77 -23.16 -20.72 -5.12
N CYS A 78 -23.24 -19.82 -6.09
CA CYS A 78 -22.10 -19.01 -6.49
C CYS A 78 -21.90 -17.81 -5.55
N PRO A 79 -20.74 -17.66 -4.90
CA PRO A 79 -20.49 -16.52 -4.02
C PRO A 79 -20.46 -15.18 -4.77
N ALA A 80 -20.10 -15.20 -6.06
CA ALA A 80 -20.13 -14.00 -6.91
C ALA A 80 -21.56 -13.49 -7.18
N PHE A 81 -22.55 -14.38 -7.21
CA PHE A 81 -23.95 -14.00 -7.42
C PHE A 81 -24.53 -13.26 -6.20
N ALA A 82 -24.08 -13.62 -4.99
CA ALA A 82 -24.48 -12.95 -3.75
C ALA A 82 -23.91 -11.53 -3.60
N ARG A 83 -22.91 -11.15 -4.40
CA ARG A 83 -22.29 -9.82 -4.39
C ARG A 83 -22.24 -9.22 -5.81
N PRO A 84 -23.39 -8.76 -6.35
CA PRO A 84 -23.47 -8.19 -7.70
C PRO A 84 -22.50 -7.03 -8.02
N PRO A 85 -22.15 -6.12 -7.08
CA PRO A 85 -21.26 -5.00 -7.40
C PRO A 85 -19.78 -5.40 -7.45
N VAL A 86 -19.45 -6.67 -7.15
CA VAL A 86 -18.07 -7.16 -7.08
C VAL A 86 -17.88 -8.20 -8.19
N PRO A 87 -16.84 -8.08 -9.02
CA PRO A 87 -16.60 -9.04 -10.09
C PRO A 87 -16.23 -10.41 -9.50
N CYS A 88 -16.57 -11.47 -10.22
CA CYS A 88 -16.43 -12.83 -9.69
C CYS A 88 -15.01 -13.16 -9.22
N TRP A 89 -13.99 -12.71 -9.97
CA TRP A 89 -12.58 -12.98 -9.66
C TRP A 89 -12.16 -12.37 -8.32
N GLN A 90 -12.73 -11.23 -7.93
CA GLN A 90 -12.42 -10.57 -6.68
C GLN A 90 -13.08 -11.31 -5.51
N VAL A 91 -14.32 -11.77 -5.68
CA VAL A 91 -15.00 -12.58 -4.66
C VAL A 91 -14.25 -13.87 -4.37
N PHE A 92 -13.77 -14.57 -5.42
CA PHE A 92 -12.96 -15.77 -5.23
C PHE A 92 -11.62 -15.46 -4.56
N ARG A 93 -10.95 -14.37 -4.96
CA ARG A 93 -9.69 -13.95 -4.36
C ARG A 93 -9.83 -13.59 -2.88
N GLU A 94 -10.92 -12.93 -2.48
CA GLU A 94 -11.21 -12.60 -1.08
C GLU A 94 -11.45 -13.84 -0.22
N GLN A 95 -12.06 -14.90 -0.78
CA GLN A 95 -12.37 -16.12 -0.05
C GLN A 95 -11.17 -17.05 0.10
N THR A 96 -10.40 -17.24 -0.98
CA THR A 96 -9.31 -18.22 -1.02
C THR A 96 -7.94 -17.57 -0.79
N GLY A 97 -7.85 -16.24 -0.79
CA GLY A 97 -6.59 -15.48 -0.77
C GLY A 97 -5.79 -15.55 -2.07
N LEU A 98 -6.16 -16.45 -2.98
CA LEU A 98 -5.52 -16.71 -4.25
C LEU A 98 -6.52 -16.56 -5.39
N LEU A 99 -6.02 -16.12 -6.54
CA LEU A 99 -6.83 -16.09 -7.75
C LEU A 99 -6.88 -17.49 -8.36
N PRO A 100 -8.08 -18.06 -8.63
CA PRO A 100 -8.18 -19.34 -9.31
C PRO A 100 -7.52 -19.30 -10.69
N THR A 101 -6.87 -20.40 -11.10
CA THR A 101 -6.23 -20.49 -12.43
C THR A 101 -7.23 -20.31 -13.57
N SER A 102 -8.49 -20.69 -13.36
CA SER A 102 -9.59 -20.45 -14.31
C SER A 102 -9.89 -18.97 -14.55
N CYS A 103 -9.53 -18.09 -13.61
CA CYS A 103 -9.70 -16.65 -13.77
C CYS A 103 -8.57 -16.00 -14.57
N LEU A 104 -7.39 -16.62 -14.67
CA LEU A 104 -6.23 -16.04 -15.39
C LEU A 104 -6.47 -15.87 -16.89
N GLY A 105 -7.34 -16.70 -17.48
CA GLY A 105 -7.74 -16.63 -18.89
C GLY A 105 -9.21 -16.25 -19.10
N CYS A 106 -9.88 -15.69 -18.10
CA CYS A 106 -11.29 -15.32 -18.18
C CYS A 106 -11.45 -13.90 -18.75
N ASP A 107 -12.33 -13.70 -19.72
CA ASP A 107 -12.58 -12.39 -20.33
C ASP A 107 -12.98 -11.33 -19.30
N VAL A 108 -13.73 -11.70 -18.27
CA VAL A 108 -14.12 -10.81 -17.15
C VAL A 108 -12.90 -10.30 -16.36
N PHE A 109 -11.85 -11.10 -16.25
CA PHE A 109 -10.61 -10.70 -15.59
C PHE A 109 -9.71 -9.90 -16.54
N LEU A 110 -9.63 -10.29 -17.82
CA LEU A 110 -8.84 -9.61 -18.84
C LEU A 110 -9.39 -8.22 -19.21
N SER A 111 -10.71 -8.03 -19.08
CA SER A 111 -11.38 -6.74 -19.27
C SER A 111 -11.33 -5.84 -18.03
N ALA A 112 -10.72 -6.29 -16.93
CA ALA A 112 -10.54 -5.45 -15.76
C ALA A 112 -9.64 -4.24 -16.11
N PRO A 113 -9.99 -3.02 -15.67
CA PRO A 113 -9.21 -1.84 -16.00
C PRO A 113 -7.80 -1.96 -15.44
N ILE A 114 -6.83 -2.06 -16.35
CA ILE A 114 -5.41 -2.03 -16.02
C ILE A 114 -5.10 -0.57 -15.68
N ARG A 115 -4.64 -0.30 -14.47
CA ARG A 115 -4.20 1.04 -14.07
C ARG A 115 -2.91 1.35 -14.84
N GLY A 116 -3.04 2.09 -15.94
CA GLY A 116 -1.91 2.70 -16.68
C GLY A 116 -1.28 3.83 -15.90
#